data_AF-A0A378SRI6-F1
#
_entry.id   AF-A0A378SRI6-F1
#
_cell.length_a   1.000
_cell.length_b   1.000
_cell.length_c   1.000
_cell.angle_alpha   90.00
_cell.angle_beta   90.00
_cell.angle_gamma   90.00
#
_symmetry.space_group_name_H-M   'P 1'
#
loop_
_entity.id
_entity.type
_entity.pdbx_description
1 polymer ?
#
loop_
_entity_poly.entity_id
_entity_poly.type
_entity_poly.pdbx_seq_one_letter_code
_entity_poly.pdbx_strand_id
1 'polypeptide(L)'
;MPTLPAFAASKTATWTDRHAARDLWDIWALSRVGAIDADAAALFRRYGPTNKAPMQHMFDRAPTDAEWRAQLAGQTRLTVTAAEALAAVREAWRQAVRPAQNS
;
A
#
# COMPACT_ATOMS: atom_id res chain seq x y z
N MET A 1 1.34 -18.56 -8.87
CA MET A 1 0.81 -17.46 -8.04
C MET A 1 1.87 -16.38 -7.94
N PRO A 2 1.53 -15.09 -8.06
CA PRO A 2 2.51 -14.02 -7.84
C PRO A 2 3.08 -14.08 -6.42
N THR A 3 4.32 -13.63 -6.24
CA THR A 3 4.93 -13.52 -4.92
C THR A 3 4.26 -12.40 -4.10
N LEU A 4 4.39 -12.44 -2.78
CA LEU A 4 3.86 -11.40 -1.90
C LEU A 4 4.34 -9.98 -2.29
N PRO A 5 5.65 -9.75 -2.58
CA PRO A 5 6.13 -8.46 -3.07
C PRO A 5 5.49 -8.02 -4.40
N ALA A 6 5.28 -8.97 -5.33
CA ALA A 6 4.62 -8.67 -6.60
C ALA A 6 3.15 -8.26 -6.42
N PHE A 7 2.47 -8.87 -5.45
CA PHE A 7 1.10 -8.51 -5.12
C PHE A 7 1.01 -7.12 -4.46
N ALA A 8 1.93 -6.79 -3.55
CA ALA A 8 2.03 -5.46 -2.95
C ALA A 8 2.30 -4.36 -3.99
N ALA A 9 3.21 -4.62 -4.94
CA ALA A 9 3.48 -3.72 -6.05
C ALA A 9 2.24 -3.50 -6.94
N SER A 10 1.57 -4.58 -7.34
CA SER A 10 0.37 -4.52 -8.20
C SER A 10 -0.79 -3.78 -7.53
N LYS A 11 -1.04 -4.05 -6.25
CA LYS A 11 -2.07 -3.35 -5.47
C LYS A 11 -1.76 -1.87 -5.31
N THR A 12 -0.49 -1.52 -5.09
CA THR A 12 -0.07 -0.12 -5.02
C THR A 12 -0.25 0.60 -6.36
N ALA A 13 0.04 -0.06 -7.49
CA ALA A 13 -0.22 0.51 -8.82
C ALA A 13 -1.71 0.74 -9.07
N THR A 14 -2.56 -0.20 -8.64
CA THR A 14 -4.02 -0.06 -8.77
C THR A 14 -4.56 1.06 -7.88
N TRP A 15 -4.03 1.20 -6.66
CA TRP A 15 -4.36 2.30 -5.77
C TRP A 15 -4.05 3.67 -6.39
N THR A 16 -2.90 3.83 -7.06
CA THR A 16 -2.54 5.13 -7.68
C THR A 16 -3.51 5.58 -8.77
N ASP A 17 -4.23 4.65 -9.40
CA ASP A 17 -5.26 4.94 -10.39
C ASP A 17 -6.61 5.26 -9.71
N ARG A 18 -7.04 4.43 -8.75
CA ARG A 18 -8.45 4.40 -8.30
C ARG A 18 -8.70 5.00 -6.93
N HIS A 19 -7.69 5.08 -6.07
CA HIS A 19 -7.82 5.50 -4.66
C HIS A 19 -8.97 4.80 -3.90
N ALA A 20 -9.23 3.53 -4.21
CA ALA A 20 -10.34 2.76 -3.64
C ALA A 20 -10.02 2.25 -2.22
N ALA A 21 -11.02 2.26 -1.33
CA ALA A 21 -10.84 1.81 0.06
C ALA A 21 -10.36 0.36 0.16
N ARG A 22 -10.82 -0.51 -0.76
CA ARG A 22 -10.38 -1.91 -0.80
C ARG A 22 -8.90 -2.08 -1.10
N ASP A 23 -8.36 -1.32 -2.05
CA ASP A 23 -6.94 -1.40 -2.37
C ASP A 23 -6.09 -0.91 -1.19
N LEU A 24 -6.50 0.17 -0.51
CA LEU A 24 -5.82 0.63 0.69
C LEU A 24 -5.84 -0.43 1.82
N TRP A 25 -6.98 -1.10 2.03
CA TRP A 25 -7.08 -2.19 3.00
C TRP A 25 -6.17 -3.37 2.64
N ASP A 26 -6.15 -3.79 1.37
CA ASP A 26 -5.31 -4.89 0.89
C ASP A 26 -3.81 -4.54 1.06
N ILE A 27 -3.39 -3.31 0.72
CA ILE A 27 -2.00 -2.86 0.89
C ILE A 27 -1.62 -2.79 2.37
N TRP A 28 -2.53 -2.33 3.23
CA TRP A 28 -2.32 -2.34 4.68
C TRP A 28 -2.15 -3.76 5.22
N ALA A 29 -3.00 -4.71 4.81
CA ALA A 29 -2.85 -6.11 5.20
C ALA A 29 -1.51 -6.70 4.74
N LEU A 30 -1.05 -6.33 3.54
CA LEU A 30 0.25 -6.73 3.00
C LEU A 30 1.43 -6.15 3.80
N SER A 31 1.31 -4.91 4.28
CA SER A 31 2.34 -4.31 5.14
C SER A 31 2.48 -5.07 6.47
N ARG A 32 1.37 -5.55 7.03
CA ARG A 32 1.34 -6.33 8.28
C ARG A 32 2.05 -7.68 8.18
N VAL A 33 2.12 -8.27 7.00
CA VAL A 33 2.82 -9.54 6.75
C VAL A 33 4.22 -9.34 6.15
N GLY A 34 4.72 -8.11 6.10
CA GLY A 34 6.07 -7.81 5.61
C GLY A 34 6.23 -7.86 4.09
N ALA A 35 5.13 -7.82 3.33
CA ALA A 35 5.18 -7.89 1.87
C ALA A 35 5.58 -6.55 1.19
N ILE A 36 5.72 -5.47 1.98
CA ILE A 36 6.21 -4.17 1.50
C ILE A 36 7.69 -4.06 1.88
N ASP A 37 8.55 -4.42 0.93
CA ASP A 37 10.00 -4.47 1.07
C ASP A 37 10.71 -3.89 -0.18
N ALA A 38 12.03 -4.00 -0.21
CA ALA A 38 12.85 -3.50 -1.32
C ALA A 38 12.52 -4.19 -2.66
N ASP A 39 12.14 -5.47 -2.64
CA ASP A 39 11.75 -6.21 -3.84
C ASP A 39 10.40 -5.70 -4.37
N ALA A 40 9.43 -5.45 -3.49
CA ALA A 40 8.16 -4.84 -3.85
C ALA A 40 8.37 -3.44 -4.46
N ALA A 41 9.29 -2.65 -3.89
CA ALA A 41 9.65 -1.34 -4.42
C ALA A 41 10.31 -1.43 -5.80
N ALA A 42 11.19 -2.41 -6.02
CA ALA A 42 11.82 -2.65 -7.31
C ALA A 42 10.80 -3.11 -8.37
N LEU A 43 9.86 -3.98 -8.00
CA LEU A 43 8.78 -4.42 -8.87
C LEU A 43 7.81 -3.30 -9.22
N PHE A 44 7.44 -2.47 -8.25
CA PHE A 44 6.62 -1.28 -8.50
C PHE A 44 7.36 -0.29 -9.40
N ARG A 45 8.66 -0.06 -9.20
CA ARG A 45 9.43 0.80 -10.10
C ARG A 45 9.41 0.24 -11.53
N ARG A 46 9.56 -1.07 -11.71
CA ARG A 46 9.64 -1.70 -13.03
C ARG A 46 8.31 -1.73 -13.78
N TYR A 47 7.20 -1.98 -13.09
CA TYR A 47 5.89 -2.24 -13.70
C TYR A 47 4.83 -1.19 -13.36
N GLY A 48 5.12 -0.29 -12.43
CA GLY A 48 4.23 0.78 -12.02
C GLY A 48 4.23 1.96 -12.99
N PRO A 49 3.29 2.89 -12.81
CA PRO A 49 2.94 3.90 -13.82
C PRO A 49 4.03 4.95 -14.06
N THR A 50 4.91 5.18 -13.08
CA THR A 50 5.85 6.32 -13.11
C THR A 50 7.31 5.93 -13.28
N ASN A 51 7.62 4.65 -13.45
CA ASN A 51 8.99 4.11 -13.41
C ASN A 51 9.83 4.58 -12.20
N LYS A 52 9.15 4.83 -11.07
CA LYS A 52 9.72 5.32 -9.80
C LYS A 52 9.18 4.48 -8.66
N ALA A 53 9.90 4.41 -7.54
CA ALA A 53 9.39 3.78 -6.33
C ALA A 53 8.15 4.52 -5.80
N PRO A 54 7.27 3.88 -5.00
CA PRO A 54 6.12 4.55 -4.40
C PRO A 54 6.54 5.79 -3.61
N MET A 55 5.95 6.93 -3.94
CA MET A 55 6.23 8.21 -3.30
C MET A 55 5.23 8.46 -2.18
N GLN A 56 5.65 9.14 -1.11
CA GLN A 56 4.78 9.35 0.05
C GLN A 56 3.48 10.09 -0.28
N HIS A 57 3.50 10.99 -1.28
CA HIS A 57 2.30 11.73 -1.68
C HIS A 57 1.20 10.86 -2.30
N MET A 58 1.54 9.66 -2.79
CA MET A 58 0.55 8.68 -3.27
C MET A 58 -0.39 8.22 -2.15
N PHE A 59 -0.04 8.52 -0.90
CA PHE A 59 -0.79 8.17 0.29
C PHE A 59 -1.16 9.41 1.11
N ASP A 60 -1.33 10.61 0.52
CA ASP A 60 -1.72 11.85 1.25
C ASP A 60 -3.21 11.91 1.61
N ARG A 61 -4.06 11.16 0.89
CA ARG A 61 -5.51 11.23 1.06
C ARG A 61 -6.10 9.85 1.31
N ALA A 62 -6.71 9.69 2.48
CA ALA A 62 -7.50 8.51 2.80
C ALA A 62 -8.94 8.66 2.27
N PRO A 63 -9.64 7.55 1.99
CA PRO A 63 -11.09 7.53 1.96
C PRO A 63 -11.64 8.02 3.30
N THR A 64 -12.85 8.55 3.30
CA THR A 64 -13.54 8.88 4.55
C THR A 64 -13.87 7.60 5.33
N ASP A 65 -14.02 7.72 6.65
CA ASP A 65 -14.40 6.58 7.49
C ASP A 65 -15.78 6.00 7.11
N ALA A 66 -16.66 6.83 6.54
CA ALA A 66 -17.95 6.38 6.02
C ALA A 66 -17.78 5.49 4.78
N GLU A 67 -16.97 5.91 3.79
CA GLU A 67 -16.65 5.11 2.61
C GLU A 67 -15.90 3.83 2.98
N TRP A 68 -14.95 3.93 3.91
CA TRP A 68 -14.19 2.82 4.45
C TRP A 68 -15.10 1.74 5.04
N ARG A 69 -16.03 2.13 5.92
CA ARG A 69 -17.00 1.19 6.50
C ARG A 69 -17.98 0.67 5.46
N ALA A 70 -18.53 1.52 4.60
CA ALA A 70 -19.50 1.11 3.58
C ALA A 70 -18.93 0.06 2.62
N GLN A 71 -17.67 0.21 2.20
CA GLN A 71 -17.03 -0.71 1.25
C GLN A 71 -16.48 -1.98 1.90
N LEU A 72 -16.10 -1.95 3.19
CA LEU A 72 -15.35 -3.04 3.81
C LEU A 72 -16.10 -3.81 4.92
N ALA A 73 -17.09 -3.20 5.58
CA ALA A 73 -17.75 -3.82 6.74
C ALA A 73 -18.48 -5.12 6.39
N GLY A 74 -18.91 -5.29 5.14
CA GLY A 74 -19.55 -6.53 4.66
C GLY A 74 -18.58 -7.67 4.34
N GLN A 75 -17.27 -7.42 4.23
CA GLN A 75 -16.29 -8.40 3.73
C GLN A 75 -15.17 -8.68 4.73
N THR A 76 -14.90 -7.77 5.65
CA THR A 76 -13.69 -7.77 6.48
C THR A 76 -13.97 -7.16 7.84
N ARG A 77 -13.38 -7.74 8.89
CA ARG A 77 -13.46 -7.18 10.23
C ARG A 77 -12.54 -5.96 10.32
N LEU A 78 -13.13 -4.77 10.33
CA LEU A 78 -12.39 -3.53 10.44
C LEU A 78 -11.87 -3.36 11.88
N THR A 79 -10.55 -3.42 12.05
CA THR A 79 -9.84 -3.12 13.31
C THR A 79 -9.05 -1.83 13.25
N VAL A 80 -9.09 -1.14 12.12
CA VAL A 80 -8.29 0.04 11.79
C VAL A 80 -9.15 1.01 10.98
N THR A 81 -8.95 2.31 11.21
CA THR A 81 -9.53 3.39 10.41
C THR A 81 -8.81 3.54 9.07
N ALA A 82 -9.41 4.27 8.14
CA ALA A 82 -8.78 4.55 6.85
C ALA A 82 -7.47 5.35 7.03
N ALA A 83 -7.47 6.32 7.95
CA ALA A 83 -6.31 7.15 8.24
C ALA A 83 -5.15 6.36 8.84
N GLU A 84 -5.42 5.48 9.81
CA GLU A 84 -4.41 4.61 10.41
C GLU A 84 -3.82 3.63 9.39
N ALA A 85 -4.67 3.05 8.51
CA ALA A 85 -4.22 2.16 7.45
C ALA A 85 -3.28 2.90 6.48
N LEU A 86 -3.66 4.10 6.06
CA LEU A 86 -2.88 4.95 5.18
C LEU A 86 -1.54 5.38 5.80
N ALA A 87 -1.53 5.77 7.08
CA ALA A 87 -0.31 6.11 7.79
C ALA A 87 0.67 4.91 7.85
N ALA A 88 0.16 3.72 8.16
CA ALA A 88 0.97 2.51 8.21
C ALA A 88 1.53 2.11 6.84
N VAL A 89 0.73 2.23 5.77
CA VAL A 89 1.18 1.95 4.40
C VAL A 89 2.24 2.95 3.95
N ARG A 90 2.04 4.25 4.22
CA ARG A 90 3.04 5.28 3.94
C ARG A 90 4.36 4.96 4.64
N GLU A 91 4.29 4.57 5.90
CA GLU A 91 5.49 4.24 6.67
C GLU A 91 6.22 3.03 6.10
N ALA A 92 5.50 1.96 5.79
CA ALA A 92 6.07 0.76 5.21
C ALA A 92 6.80 1.06 3.90
N TRP A 93 6.18 1.84 3.00
CA TRP A 93 6.84 2.26 1.76
C TRP A 93 8.05 3.14 2.01
N ARG A 94 7.96 4.09 2.96
CA ARG A 94 9.10 4.93 3.35
C ARG A 94 10.31 4.11 3.79
N GLN A 95 10.09 3.02 4.52
CA GLN A 95 11.15 2.11 4.96
C GLN A 95 11.70 1.27 3.80
N ALA A 96 10.81 0.70 2.98
CA ALA A 96 11.17 -0.15 1.85
C ALA A 96 12.01 0.58 0.78
N VAL A 97 11.83 1.90 0.63
CA VAL A 97 12.59 2.72 -0.33
C VAL A 97 13.84 3.35 0.25
N ARG A 98 14.12 3.18 1.55
CA ARG A 98 15.39 3.69 2.10
C ARG A 98 16.56 2.97 1.42
N PRO A 99 17.58 3.71 0.98
CA PRO A 99 18.84 3.07 0.61
C PRO A 99 19.34 2.29 1.83
N ALA A 100 19.82 1.05 1.59
CA ALA A 100 20.49 0.28 2.62
C ALA A 100 21.61 1.15 3.19
N GLN A 101 21.57 1.45 4.49
CA GLN A 101 22.68 2.12 5.16
C GLN A 101 23.80 1.08 5.24
N ASN A 102 24.67 1.06 4.24
CA ASN A 102 25.96 0.38 4.32
C ASN A 102 26.75 1.03 5.48
N SER A 103 26.85 0.30 6.60
CA SER A 103 27.92 0.51 7.60
C SER A 103 29.19 -0.19 7.14
#